data_AF-A0A2Z5JT69-F1
#
_entry.id   AF-A0A2Z5JT69-F1
#
_cell.length_a   1.000
_cell.length_b   1.000
_cell.length_c   1.000
_cell.angle_alpha   90.00
_cell.angle_beta   90.00
_cell.angle_gamma   90.00
#
_symmetry.space_group_name_H-M   'P 1'
#
loop_
_entity.id
_entity.type
_entity.pdbx_description
1 polymer ?
#
loop_
_entity_poly.entity_id
_entity_poly.type
_entity_poly.pdbx_seq_one_letter_code
_entity_poly.pdbx_strand_id
1 'polypeptide(L)'
;METAVIRSKAQVVEENAEASTGDGALPGVVDPRSVAPRDARELSRQFFQRLTELEEGTHEYQYARNTLIEMNMSLVRFAAGRFRGRGDDMEDIVQTGMIGLIKAIDRFELSREVEFTSFALPYIVGEIKRFFRDTTWAVHVPRRLQELRVELAKAREELASRLDREPTVAELATLMNISESQVIEGQIAANGYNSSSLDAALTGDGPESGEAVLADFIGVEEDGLRLVEDFHSLAPLMAELSERDRQIIHMRFVEEATQAEIGERLGCSQMHVSRLIKRIITRLREGMLGELGCA
;
A
#
# COMPACT_ATOMS: atom_id res chain seq x y z
N MET A 1 17.42 -40.64 36.24
CA MET A 1 16.17 -39.91 35.94
C MET A 1 15.93 -40.04 34.45
N GLU A 2 15.08 -41.02 34.09
CA GLU A 2 14.74 -41.37 32.72
C GLU A 2 13.93 -40.26 32.06
N THR A 3 14.42 -39.76 30.93
CA THR A 3 13.70 -38.85 30.05
C THR A 3 12.69 -39.67 29.25
N ALA A 4 11.42 -39.64 29.67
CA ALA A 4 10.32 -40.28 28.97
C ALA A 4 10.14 -39.68 27.57
N VAL A 5 10.49 -40.46 26.54
CA VAL A 5 10.17 -40.17 25.14
C VAL A 5 8.68 -40.46 24.95
N ILE A 6 7.86 -39.40 25.00
CA ILE A 6 6.43 -39.51 24.65
C ILE A 6 6.34 -39.68 23.14
N ARG A 7 6.25 -40.94 22.68
CA ARG A 7 5.84 -41.30 21.32
C ARG A 7 4.33 -41.07 21.21
N SER A 8 3.91 -39.94 20.65
CA SER A 8 2.54 -39.78 20.16
C SER A 8 2.47 -40.43 18.78
N LYS A 9 1.91 -41.64 18.70
CA LYS A 9 1.54 -42.27 17.42
C LYS A 9 0.36 -41.48 16.85
N ALA A 10 0.48 -40.96 15.63
CA ALA A 10 -0.70 -40.57 14.87
C ALA A 10 -1.67 -41.76 14.83
N GLN A 11 -2.89 -41.58 15.33
CA GLN A 11 -3.90 -42.63 15.36
C GLN A 11 -4.50 -42.73 13.95
N VAL A 12 -3.78 -43.43 13.07
CA VAL A 12 -4.32 -43.93 11.80
C VAL A 12 -5.41 -44.92 12.17
N VAL A 13 -6.59 -44.80 11.58
CA VAL A 13 -7.66 -45.79 11.78
C VAL A 13 -7.20 -47.10 11.15
N GLU A 14 -6.68 -48.03 11.95
CA GLU A 14 -6.62 -49.45 11.60
C GLU A 14 -8.06 -49.98 11.68
N GLU A 15 -8.84 -49.76 10.63
CA GLU A 15 -9.98 -50.64 10.38
C GLU A 15 -9.43 -51.95 9.80
N ASN A 16 -9.43 -52.98 10.64
CA ASN A 16 -9.17 -54.39 10.37
C ASN A 16 -8.90 -54.74 8.89
N ALA A 17 -7.62 -54.82 8.53
CA ALA A 17 -7.17 -55.54 7.34
C ALA A 17 -6.36 -56.76 7.78
N GLU A 18 -7.06 -57.83 8.18
CA GLU A 18 -6.51 -59.16 8.00
C GLU A 18 -6.26 -59.35 6.50
N ALA A 19 -4.98 -59.42 6.13
CA ALA A 19 -4.47 -59.97 4.87
C ALA A 19 -5.27 -59.63 3.59
N SER A 20 -5.08 -58.42 3.06
CA SER A 20 -5.20 -58.19 1.62
C SER A 20 -4.10 -57.25 1.13
N THR A 21 -3.07 -57.84 0.55
CA THR A 21 -2.18 -57.17 -0.39
C THR A 21 -2.99 -56.82 -1.64
N GLY A 22 -3.46 -55.57 -1.72
CA GLY A 22 -4.09 -55.02 -2.92
C GLY A 22 -5.53 -54.57 -2.73
N ASP A 23 -5.75 -53.46 -2.01
CA ASP A 23 -6.94 -52.64 -2.24
C ASP A 23 -6.72 -51.16 -1.84
N GLY A 24 -6.51 -50.33 -2.86
CA GLY A 24 -7.26 -49.11 -3.16
C GLY A 24 -7.54 -47.99 -2.15
N ALA A 25 -7.52 -48.17 -0.82
CA ALA A 25 -8.04 -47.13 0.08
C ALA A 25 -6.98 -46.10 0.52
N LEU A 26 -7.33 -44.81 0.53
CA LEU A 26 -6.53 -43.76 1.17
C LEU A 26 -6.55 -43.96 2.70
N PRO A 27 -5.39 -43.83 3.40
CA PRO A 27 -5.38 -43.96 4.85
C PRO A 27 -6.25 -42.87 5.49
N GLY A 28 -7.20 -43.28 6.34
CA GLY A 28 -8.05 -42.36 7.08
C GLY A 28 -7.25 -41.63 8.16
N VAL A 29 -7.02 -40.33 7.97
CA VAL A 29 -6.38 -39.46 8.96
C VAL A 29 -7.45 -38.71 9.73
N VAL A 30 -7.63 -39.05 11.02
CA VAL A 30 -8.69 -38.50 11.89
C VAL A 30 -8.49 -37.02 12.19
N ASP A 31 -7.24 -36.62 12.44
CA ASP A 31 -6.87 -35.21 12.62
C ASP A 31 -5.54 -34.93 11.89
N PRO A 32 -5.61 -34.49 10.62
CA PRO A 32 -4.42 -34.19 9.84
C PRO A 32 -3.57 -33.07 10.44
N ARG A 33 -4.15 -32.19 11.27
CA ARG A 33 -3.47 -31.00 11.82
C ARG A 33 -2.59 -31.30 13.03
N SER A 34 -2.82 -32.42 13.72
CA SER A 34 -2.03 -32.85 14.88
C SER A 34 -0.90 -33.83 14.54
N VAL A 35 -0.74 -34.19 13.26
CA VAL A 35 0.33 -35.09 12.81
C VAL A 35 1.70 -34.46 13.07
N ALA A 36 2.58 -35.19 13.75
CA ALA A 36 3.92 -34.74 14.04
C ALA A 36 4.72 -34.50 12.74
N PRO A 37 5.63 -33.51 12.67
CA PRO A 37 6.34 -33.17 11.42
C PRO A 37 7.09 -34.32 10.75
N ARG A 38 7.52 -35.32 11.52
CA ARG A 38 8.21 -36.51 10.98
C ARG A 38 7.22 -37.48 10.33
N ASP A 39 6.13 -37.80 11.01
CA ASP A 39 5.07 -38.69 10.51
C ASP A 39 4.34 -38.04 9.32
N ALA A 40 4.25 -36.71 9.31
CA ALA A 40 3.69 -35.95 8.22
C ALA A 40 4.47 -36.12 6.91
N ARG A 41 5.80 -36.34 6.96
CA ARG A 41 6.62 -36.54 5.75
C ARG A 41 6.34 -37.89 5.09
N GLU A 42 6.29 -38.96 5.88
CA GLU A 42 6.03 -40.30 5.38
C GLU A 42 4.61 -40.42 4.82
N LEU A 43 3.63 -39.89 5.54
CA LEU A 43 2.24 -39.85 5.10
C LEU A 43 2.06 -38.96 3.86
N SER A 44 2.70 -37.78 3.80
CA SER A 44 2.58 -36.88 2.64
C SER A 44 3.03 -37.58 1.35
N ARG A 45 4.07 -38.42 1.41
CA ARG A 45 4.54 -39.17 0.23
C ARG A 45 3.46 -40.10 -0.32
N GLN A 46 2.73 -40.79 0.55
CA GLN A 46 1.64 -41.69 0.15
C GLN A 46 0.48 -40.92 -0.49
N PHE A 47 0.10 -39.78 0.09
CA PHE A 47 -0.95 -38.93 -0.46
C PHE A 47 -0.56 -38.31 -1.82
N PHE A 48 0.70 -37.88 -2.00
CA PHE A 48 1.17 -37.37 -3.30
C PHE A 48 1.21 -38.45 -4.37
N GLN A 49 1.57 -39.69 -4.01
CA GLN A 49 1.51 -40.82 -4.95
C GLN A 49 0.07 -41.04 -5.43
N ARG A 50 -0.89 -41.07 -4.50
CA ARG A 50 -2.31 -41.25 -4.85
C ARG A 50 -2.87 -40.09 -5.65
N LEU A 51 -2.48 -38.84 -5.37
CA LEU A 51 -2.88 -37.69 -6.20
C LEU A 51 -2.47 -37.82 -7.68
N THR A 52 -1.44 -38.62 -7.99
CA THR A 52 -1.00 -38.87 -9.37
C THR A 52 -1.87 -39.92 -10.09
N GLU A 53 -2.56 -40.77 -9.33
CA GLU A 53 -3.40 -41.86 -9.83
C GLU A 53 -4.90 -41.47 -9.86
N LEU A 54 -5.31 -40.56 -8.98
CA LEU A 54 -6.69 -40.12 -8.83
C LEU A 54 -7.08 -39.07 -9.88
N GLU A 55 -8.31 -39.16 -10.38
CA GLU A 55 -8.87 -38.17 -11.31
C GLU A 55 -9.27 -36.87 -10.56
N GLU A 56 -8.84 -35.73 -11.11
CA GLU A 56 -9.17 -34.41 -10.56
C GLU A 56 -10.69 -34.19 -10.55
N GLY A 57 -11.23 -33.70 -9.43
CA GLY A 57 -12.66 -33.48 -9.23
C GLY A 57 -13.41 -34.61 -8.53
N THR A 58 -12.76 -35.77 -8.33
CA THR A 58 -13.32 -36.85 -7.49
C THR A 58 -13.24 -36.51 -6.00
N HIS A 59 -14.13 -37.12 -5.20
CA HIS A 59 -14.09 -36.96 -3.73
C HIS A 59 -12.76 -37.43 -3.13
N GLU A 60 -12.21 -38.53 -3.64
CA GLU A 60 -10.94 -39.09 -3.19
C GLU A 60 -9.76 -38.15 -3.48
N TYR A 61 -9.74 -37.53 -4.67
CA TYR A 61 -8.76 -36.51 -5.02
C TYR A 61 -8.82 -35.31 -4.06
N GLN A 62 -10.04 -34.81 -3.80
CA GLN A 62 -10.24 -33.70 -2.86
C GLN A 62 -9.81 -34.07 -1.44
N TYR A 63 -10.14 -35.28 -0.98
CA TYR A 63 -9.71 -35.77 0.33
C TYR A 63 -8.18 -35.78 0.43
N ALA A 64 -7.49 -36.43 -0.52
CA ALA A 64 -6.04 -36.51 -0.53
C ALA A 64 -5.37 -35.12 -0.53
N ARG A 65 -5.90 -34.21 -1.36
CA ARG A 65 -5.41 -32.83 -1.46
C ARG A 65 -5.64 -32.04 -0.16
N ASN A 66 -6.83 -32.12 0.42
CA ASN A 66 -7.17 -31.42 1.66
C ASN A 66 -6.34 -31.94 2.83
N THR A 67 -6.15 -33.25 2.95
CA THR A 67 -5.30 -33.85 3.98
C THR A 67 -3.86 -33.36 3.87
N LEU A 68 -3.29 -33.28 2.66
CA LEU A 68 -1.96 -32.71 2.44
C LEU A 68 -1.87 -31.24 2.86
N ILE A 69 -2.88 -30.44 2.56
CA ILE A 69 -2.96 -29.03 2.98
C ILE A 69 -2.95 -28.96 4.52
N GLU A 70 -3.82 -29.71 5.18
CA GLU A 70 -4.00 -29.66 6.63
C GLU A 70 -2.76 -30.12 7.39
N MET A 71 -2.11 -31.20 6.94
CA MET A 71 -0.85 -31.70 7.52
C MET A 71 0.29 -30.67 7.45
N ASN A 72 0.30 -29.86 6.40
CA ASN A 72 1.38 -28.90 6.14
C ASN A 72 1.03 -27.47 6.58
N MET A 73 -0.12 -27.22 7.22
CA MET A 73 -0.48 -25.90 7.75
C MET A 73 0.54 -25.34 8.75
N SER A 74 1.17 -26.22 9.54
CA SER A 74 2.20 -25.84 10.52
C SER A 74 3.43 -25.23 9.85
N LEU A 75 3.78 -25.69 8.64
CA LEU A 75 4.87 -25.15 7.84
C LEU A 75 4.59 -23.69 7.43
N VAL A 76 3.35 -23.39 7.06
CA VAL A 76 2.92 -22.03 6.70
C VAL A 76 3.03 -21.11 7.92
N ARG A 77 2.53 -21.54 9.08
CA ARG A 77 2.65 -20.77 10.33
C ARG A 77 4.12 -20.52 10.71
N PHE A 78 4.98 -21.51 10.51
CA PHE A 78 6.42 -21.37 10.72
C PHE A 78 7.05 -20.34 9.77
N ALA A 79 6.71 -20.40 8.48
CA ALA A 79 7.21 -19.44 7.49
C ALA A 79 6.70 -18.01 7.76
N ALA A 80 5.41 -17.86 8.07
CA ALA A 80 4.76 -16.60 8.43
C ALA A 80 5.37 -15.96 9.68
N GLY A 81 5.84 -16.77 10.65
CA GLY A 81 6.47 -16.28 11.87
C GLY A 81 7.68 -15.36 11.64
N ARG A 82 8.38 -15.49 10.50
CA ARG A 82 9.51 -14.62 10.10
C ARG A 82 9.08 -13.22 9.67
N PHE A 83 7.78 -12.98 9.50
CA PHE A 83 7.20 -11.71 9.05
C PHE A 83 6.44 -10.98 10.16
N ARG A 84 6.55 -11.44 11.41
CA ARG A 84 5.99 -10.74 12.59
C ARG A 84 6.55 -9.31 12.69
N GLY A 85 5.67 -8.34 12.95
CA GLY A 85 6.03 -6.94 13.20
C GLY A 85 5.97 -6.00 12.00
N ARG A 86 5.39 -6.41 10.85
CA ARG A 86 5.24 -5.56 9.66
C ARG A 86 3.89 -4.83 9.50
N GLY A 87 3.08 -4.77 10.56
CA GLY A 87 1.83 -3.98 10.60
C GLY A 87 0.57 -4.69 10.10
N ASP A 88 0.70 -5.77 9.32
CA ASP A 88 -0.43 -6.56 8.81
C ASP A 88 -0.95 -7.60 9.83
N ASP A 89 -2.23 -7.96 9.71
CA ASP A 89 -2.84 -9.02 10.51
C ASP A 89 -2.12 -10.36 10.25
N MET A 90 -1.67 -11.02 11.31
CA MET A 90 -1.01 -12.32 11.23
C MET A 90 -1.91 -13.35 10.53
N GLU A 91 -3.22 -13.21 10.66
CA GLU A 91 -4.19 -14.07 9.99
C GLU A 91 -4.09 -13.93 8.45
N ASP A 92 -3.98 -12.71 7.93
CA ASP A 92 -3.86 -12.45 6.50
C ASP A 92 -2.55 -12.99 5.92
N ILE A 93 -1.45 -12.85 6.66
CA ILE A 93 -0.14 -13.41 6.28
C ILE A 93 -0.24 -14.93 6.19
N VAL A 94 -0.87 -15.57 7.18
CA VAL A 94 -1.06 -17.03 7.19
C VAL A 94 -1.96 -17.45 6.03
N GLN A 95 -3.09 -16.79 5.78
CA GLN A 95 -3.99 -17.11 4.68
C GLN A 95 -3.30 -16.97 3.31
N THR A 96 -2.54 -15.90 3.09
CA THR A 96 -1.76 -15.74 1.86
C THR A 96 -0.70 -16.85 1.73
N GLY A 97 -0.03 -17.18 2.83
CA GLY A 97 0.90 -18.31 2.85
C GLY A 97 0.24 -19.65 2.53
N MET A 98 -1.02 -19.85 2.93
CA MET A 98 -1.81 -21.04 2.57
C MET A 98 -2.07 -21.12 1.07
N ILE A 99 -2.28 -20.00 0.37
CA ILE A 99 -2.37 -19.98 -1.11
C ILE A 99 -1.06 -20.48 -1.73
N GLY A 100 0.09 -20.08 -1.18
CA GLY A 100 1.40 -20.57 -1.61
C GLY A 100 1.58 -22.06 -1.39
N LEU A 101 1.15 -22.58 -0.24
CA LEU A 101 1.16 -24.03 0.05
C LEU A 101 0.29 -24.80 -0.95
N ILE A 102 -0.92 -24.31 -1.22
CA ILE A 102 -1.84 -24.92 -2.18
C ILE A 102 -1.19 -25.00 -3.56
N LYS A 103 -0.63 -23.90 -4.07
CA LYS A 103 0.09 -23.88 -5.35
C LYS A 103 1.27 -24.83 -5.39
N ALA A 104 1.97 -25.01 -4.26
CA ALA A 104 3.06 -25.96 -4.16
C ALA A 104 2.57 -27.41 -4.24
N ILE A 105 1.46 -27.75 -3.55
CA ILE A 105 0.86 -29.08 -3.62
C ILE A 105 0.44 -29.40 -5.05
N ASP A 106 -0.23 -28.46 -5.74
CA ASP A 106 -0.72 -28.67 -7.11
C ASP A 106 0.41 -28.83 -8.15
N ARG A 107 1.64 -28.39 -7.84
CA ARG A 107 2.79 -28.42 -8.77
C ARG A 107 3.90 -29.37 -8.35
N PHE A 108 3.75 -30.04 -7.21
CA PHE A 108 4.80 -30.91 -6.70
C PHE A 108 4.78 -32.26 -7.43
N GLU A 109 5.95 -32.67 -7.92
CA GLU A 109 6.14 -33.95 -8.60
C GLU A 109 7.04 -34.85 -7.76
N LEU A 110 6.51 -36.02 -7.39
CA LEU A 110 7.21 -36.98 -6.53
C LEU A 110 8.48 -37.56 -7.18
N SER A 111 8.56 -37.55 -8.51
CA SER A 111 9.69 -38.02 -9.32
C SER A 111 10.96 -37.20 -9.16
N ARG A 112 10.88 -35.99 -8.60
CA ARG A 112 12.03 -35.06 -8.48
C ARG A 112 12.96 -35.37 -7.31
N GLU A 113 12.68 -36.41 -6.53
CA GLU A 113 13.47 -36.87 -5.36
C GLU A 113 13.82 -35.78 -4.31
N VAL A 114 13.07 -34.67 -4.29
CA VAL A 114 13.25 -33.58 -3.33
C VAL A 114 12.17 -33.63 -2.25
N GLU A 115 12.55 -33.27 -1.02
CA GLU A 115 11.60 -33.14 0.07
C GLU A 115 10.57 -32.04 -0.22
N PHE A 116 9.28 -32.35 -0.05
CA PHE A 116 8.18 -31.42 -0.30
C PHE A 116 8.37 -30.09 0.44
N THR A 117 8.83 -30.13 1.70
CA THR A 117 9.07 -28.91 2.49
C THR A 117 10.05 -27.95 1.82
N SER A 118 11.08 -28.46 1.17
CA SER A 118 12.09 -27.66 0.48
C SER A 118 11.53 -27.03 -0.79
N PHE A 119 10.59 -27.71 -1.45
CA PHE A 119 9.87 -27.20 -2.62
C PHE A 119 8.78 -26.18 -2.26
N ALA A 120 8.03 -26.43 -1.19
CA ALA A 120 6.90 -25.59 -0.79
C ALA A 120 7.32 -24.26 -0.16
N LEU A 121 8.45 -24.23 0.57
CA LEU A 121 8.86 -23.03 1.30
C LEU A 121 9.07 -21.80 0.39
N PRO A 122 9.74 -21.90 -0.79
CA PRO A 122 9.82 -20.78 -1.74
C PRO A 122 8.47 -20.29 -2.25
N TYR A 123 7.49 -21.18 -2.49
CA TYR A 123 6.14 -20.79 -2.91
C TYR A 123 5.40 -20.03 -1.80
N ILE A 124 5.42 -20.55 -0.58
CA ILE A 124 4.78 -19.92 0.60
C ILE A 124 5.39 -18.53 0.84
N VAL A 125 6.71 -18.44 0.90
CA VAL A 125 7.42 -17.17 1.12
C VAL A 125 7.19 -16.20 -0.04
N GLY A 126 7.12 -16.71 -1.28
CA GLY A 126 6.86 -15.92 -2.47
C GLY A 126 5.47 -15.25 -2.44
N GLU A 127 4.43 -16.01 -2.11
CA GLU A 127 3.07 -15.45 -1.97
C GLU A 127 2.97 -14.45 -0.83
N ILE A 128 3.57 -14.74 0.33
CA ILE A 128 3.62 -13.79 1.46
C ILE A 128 4.31 -12.49 1.04
N LYS A 129 5.48 -12.56 0.38
CA LYS A 129 6.19 -11.37 -0.11
C LYS A 129 5.37 -10.59 -1.15
N ARG A 130 4.63 -11.30 -2.00
CA ARG A 130 3.72 -10.69 -2.97
C ARG A 130 2.58 -9.95 -2.27
N PHE A 131 1.98 -10.52 -1.24
CA PHE A 131 0.94 -9.84 -0.45
C PHE A 131 1.43 -8.53 0.17
N PHE A 132 2.59 -8.54 0.82
CA PHE A 132 3.19 -7.32 1.37
C PHE A 132 3.43 -6.24 0.31
N ARG A 133 3.81 -6.67 -0.89
CA ARG A 133 4.08 -5.76 -1.99
C ARG A 133 2.79 -5.15 -2.55
N ASP A 134 1.73 -5.94 -2.65
CA ASP A 134 0.50 -5.55 -3.34
C ASP A 134 -0.51 -4.87 -2.39
N THR A 135 -0.42 -5.06 -1.06
CA THR A 135 -1.47 -4.66 -0.08
C THR A 135 -1.02 -3.68 0.99
N THR A 136 0.25 -3.69 1.40
CA THR A 136 0.72 -2.91 2.57
C THR A 136 1.00 -1.44 2.24
N TRP A 137 0.92 -1.02 0.98
CA TRP A 137 1.20 0.37 0.61
C TRP A 137 -0.03 1.26 0.85
N ALA A 138 0.14 2.29 1.69
CA ALA A 138 -0.91 3.28 1.95
C ALA A 138 -1.36 4.04 0.69
N VAL A 139 -0.49 4.14 -0.32
CA VAL A 139 -0.79 4.74 -1.63
C VAL A 139 -0.32 3.85 -2.77
N HIS A 140 -0.99 3.90 -3.91
CA HIS A 140 -0.59 3.13 -5.09
C HIS A 140 0.75 3.65 -5.65
N VAL A 141 1.83 2.89 -5.45
CA VAL A 141 3.17 3.21 -5.95
C VAL A 141 3.57 2.25 -7.07
N PRO A 142 4.11 2.75 -8.21
CA PRO A 142 4.58 1.90 -9.31
C PRO A 142 5.62 0.86 -8.89
N ARG A 143 5.53 -0.34 -9.49
CA ARG A 143 6.38 -1.50 -9.14
C ARG A 143 7.88 -1.22 -9.14
N ARG A 144 8.37 -0.46 -10.13
CA ARG A 144 9.78 -0.06 -10.23
C ARG A 144 10.28 0.62 -8.95
N LEU A 145 9.45 1.48 -8.34
CA LEU A 145 9.81 2.24 -7.15
C LEU A 145 9.76 1.39 -5.88
N GLN A 146 8.84 0.42 -5.83
CA GLN A 146 8.79 -0.52 -4.71
C GLN A 146 10.05 -1.40 -4.65
N GLU A 147 10.48 -1.91 -5.81
CA GLU A 147 11.71 -2.69 -5.94
C GLU A 147 12.95 -1.82 -5.63
N LEU A 148 12.97 -0.59 -6.14
CA LEU A 148 14.04 0.38 -5.86
C LEU A 148 14.18 0.68 -4.35
N ARG A 149 13.08 0.79 -3.60
CA ARG A 149 13.11 1.02 -2.15
C ARG A 149 13.82 -0.11 -1.41
N VAL A 150 13.55 -1.37 -1.79
CA VAL A 150 14.15 -2.55 -1.16
C VAL A 150 15.66 -2.58 -1.41
N GLU A 151 16.08 -2.28 -2.64
CA GLU A 151 17.50 -2.21 -2.97
C GLU A 151 18.20 -1.01 -2.33
N LEU A 152 17.53 0.15 -2.24
CA LEU A 152 18.02 1.33 -1.52
C LEU A 152 18.24 1.04 -0.03
N ALA A 153 17.35 0.29 0.61
CA ALA A 153 17.49 -0.08 2.02
C ALA A 153 18.75 -0.95 2.26
N LYS A 154 18.99 -1.94 1.38
CA LYS A 154 20.20 -2.77 1.44
C LYS A 154 21.47 -1.97 1.18
N ALA A 155 21.45 -1.11 0.16
CA ALA A 155 22.58 -0.25 -0.18
C ALA A 155 22.90 0.74 0.94
N ARG A 156 21.87 1.27 1.61
CA ARG A 156 22.03 2.13 2.79
C ARG A 156 22.68 1.37 3.94
N GLU A 157 22.22 0.16 4.26
CA GLU A 157 22.78 -0.67 5.33
C GLU A 157 24.24 -1.05 5.05
N GLU A 158 24.56 -1.43 3.81
CA GLU A 158 25.92 -1.74 3.39
C GLU A 158 26.86 -0.53 3.52
N LEU A 159 26.47 0.64 2.99
CA LEU A 159 27.30 1.84 3.09
C LEU A 159 27.41 2.36 4.51
N ALA A 160 26.32 2.34 5.28
CA ALA A 160 26.34 2.77 6.66
C ALA A 160 27.33 1.94 7.48
N SER A 161 27.34 0.62 7.28
CA SER A 161 28.31 -0.27 7.92
C SER A 161 29.76 -0.01 7.50
N ARG A 162 30.01 0.48 6.28
CA ARG A 162 31.36 0.75 5.77
C ARG A 162 31.88 2.13 6.14
N LEU A 163 30.99 3.12 6.22
CA LEU A 163 31.32 4.52 6.45
C LEU A 163 31.23 4.92 7.93
N ASP A 164 30.62 4.07 8.77
CA ASP A 164 30.31 4.36 10.17
C ASP A 164 29.47 5.65 10.34
N ARG A 165 28.64 5.94 9.33
CA ARG A 165 27.69 7.06 9.26
C ARG A 165 26.63 6.83 8.20
N GLU A 166 25.56 7.62 8.23
CA GLU A 166 24.57 7.62 7.15
C GLU A 166 25.18 8.03 5.78
N PRO A 167 24.89 7.28 4.71
CA PRO A 167 25.33 7.62 3.36
C PRO A 167 24.53 8.77 2.74
N THR A 168 25.21 9.55 1.90
CA THR A 168 24.60 10.64 1.11
C THR A 168 23.91 10.09 -0.15
N VAL A 169 23.05 10.92 -0.76
CA VAL A 169 22.36 10.59 -2.02
C VAL A 169 23.35 10.27 -3.14
N ALA A 170 24.44 11.04 -3.27
CA ALA A 170 25.47 10.82 -4.28
C ALA A 170 26.25 9.50 -4.06
N GLU A 171 26.51 9.12 -2.80
CA GLU A 171 27.18 7.86 -2.47
C GLU A 171 26.29 6.65 -2.79
N LEU A 172 24.99 6.74 -2.46
CA LEU A 172 24.00 5.72 -2.82
C LEU A 172 23.85 5.58 -4.34
N ALA A 173 23.78 6.71 -5.06
CA ALA A 173 23.70 6.74 -6.53
C ALA A 173 24.93 6.06 -7.16
N THR A 174 26.11 6.33 -6.63
CA THR A 174 27.38 5.74 -7.08
C THR A 174 27.42 4.23 -6.83
N LEU A 175 27.04 3.77 -5.63
CA LEU A 175 27.06 2.33 -5.31
C LEU A 175 26.05 1.56 -6.17
N MET A 176 24.85 2.11 -6.35
CA MET A 176 23.76 1.45 -7.08
C MET A 176 23.84 1.63 -8.60
N ASN A 177 24.77 2.46 -9.10
CA ASN A 177 24.91 2.81 -10.50
C ASN A 177 23.61 3.37 -11.12
N ILE A 178 22.98 4.32 -10.41
CA ILE A 178 21.76 5.02 -10.81
C ILE A 178 21.93 6.53 -10.64
N SER A 179 21.02 7.34 -11.17
CA SER A 179 21.09 8.80 -10.98
C SER A 179 20.68 9.22 -9.57
N GLU A 180 21.19 10.35 -9.09
CA GLU A 180 20.75 10.96 -7.83
C GLU A 180 19.24 11.24 -7.82
N SER A 181 18.68 11.64 -8.96
CA SER A 181 17.23 11.85 -9.10
C SER A 181 16.44 10.57 -8.84
N GLN A 182 16.93 9.41 -9.29
CA GLN A 182 16.28 8.12 -9.04
C GLN A 182 16.39 7.73 -7.56
N VAL A 183 17.52 8.03 -6.90
CA VAL A 183 17.67 7.82 -5.45
C VAL A 183 16.64 8.67 -4.68
N ILE A 184 16.51 9.95 -5.03
CA ILE A 184 15.54 10.86 -4.41
C ILE A 184 14.12 10.35 -4.64
N GLU A 185 13.78 9.96 -5.87
CA GLU A 185 12.46 9.40 -6.20
C GLU A 185 12.16 8.13 -5.37
N GLY A 186 13.14 7.23 -5.21
CA GLY A 186 13.00 6.04 -4.37
C GLY A 186 12.87 6.35 -2.87
N GLN A 187 13.54 7.40 -2.38
CA GLN A 187 13.38 7.89 -1.00
C GLN A 187 12.00 8.51 -0.77
N ILE A 188 11.50 9.33 -1.70
CA ILE A 188 10.14 9.90 -1.64
C ILE A 188 9.11 8.77 -1.67
N ALA A 189 9.30 7.78 -2.53
CA ALA A 189 8.43 6.61 -2.60
C ALA A 189 8.36 5.86 -1.26
N ALA A 190 9.44 5.84 -0.46
CA ALA A 190 9.42 5.21 0.86
C ALA A 190 8.39 5.84 1.81
N ASN A 191 8.10 7.14 1.67
CA ASN A 191 7.08 7.83 2.46
C ASN A 191 5.66 7.35 2.13
N GLY A 192 5.44 6.76 0.95
CA GLY A 192 4.15 6.18 0.57
C GLY A 192 3.88 4.80 1.17
N TYR A 193 4.83 4.22 1.90
CA TYR A 193 4.68 2.89 2.50
C TYR A 193 3.87 2.94 3.80
N ASN A 194 4.16 3.89 4.69
CA ASN A 194 3.45 4.05 5.96
C ASN A 194 2.87 5.46 6.04
N SER A 195 1.55 5.59 6.14
CA SER A 195 0.90 6.85 6.50
C SER A 195 0.84 7.01 8.02
N SER A 196 1.19 8.20 8.53
CA SER A 196 0.91 8.55 9.92
C SER A 196 -0.59 8.83 10.09
N SER A 197 -1.17 8.40 11.21
CA SER A 197 -2.55 8.77 11.55
C SER A 197 -2.62 10.25 11.90
N LEU A 198 -3.65 10.94 11.39
CA LEU A 198 -3.96 12.31 11.81
C LEU A 198 -4.44 12.37 13.27
N ASP A 199 -5.00 11.28 13.77
CA ASP A 199 -5.42 11.11 15.16
C ASP A 199 -4.27 10.63 16.07
N ALA A 200 -3.04 10.56 15.55
CA ALA A 200 -1.90 10.19 16.38
C ALA A 200 -1.69 11.25 17.47
N ALA A 201 -1.80 10.83 18.73
CA ALA A 201 -1.55 11.68 19.88
C ALA A 201 -0.09 12.13 19.90
N LEU A 202 0.13 13.44 19.98
CA LEU A 202 1.44 14.02 20.17
C LEU A 202 1.69 14.13 21.68
N THR A 203 2.37 13.14 22.25
CA THR A 203 2.90 13.24 23.62
C THR A 203 4.02 14.29 23.65
N GLY A 204 3.67 15.53 23.95
CA GLY A 204 4.62 16.58 24.32
C GLY A 204 4.76 16.67 25.84
N ASP A 205 5.99 16.81 26.35
CA ASP A 205 6.34 17.09 27.76
C ASP A 205 5.91 18.52 28.22
N GLY A 206 4.78 19.02 27.73
CA GLY A 206 4.24 20.33 28.06
C GLY A 206 3.30 20.30 29.27
N PRO A 207 3.29 21.35 30.12
CA PRO A 207 2.51 21.38 31.36
C PRO A 207 0.99 21.51 31.17
N GLU A 208 0.50 21.59 29.94
CA GLU A 208 -0.93 21.57 29.61
C GLU A 208 -1.25 20.26 28.86
N SER A 209 -1.68 19.25 29.61
CA SER A 209 -2.13 17.94 29.10
C SER A 209 -3.45 18.05 28.32
N GLY A 210 -3.40 18.66 27.14
CA GLY A 210 -4.34 18.38 26.07
C GLY A 210 -3.80 17.23 25.22
N GLU A 211 -4.64 16.24 24.92
CA GLU A 211 -4.37 15.21 23.90
C GLU A 211 -4.37 15.88 22.51
N ALA A 212 -3.35 16.67 22.21
CA ALA A 212 -3.22 17.29 20.90
C ALA A 212 -2.93 16.20 19.87
N VAL A 213 -3.72 16.16 18.80
CA VAL A 213 -3.53 15.19 17.72
C VAL A 213 -2.78 15.84 16.57
N LEU A 214 -2.13 15.03 15.73
CA LEU A 214 -1.37 15.54 14.59
C LEU A 214 -2.18 16.47 13.68
N ALA A 215 -3.48 16.22 13.53
CA ALA A 215 -4.41 17.04 12.76
C ALA A 215 -4.42 18.51 13.19
N ASP A 216 -4.27 18.80 14.49
CA ASP A 216 -4.37 20.15 15.05
C ASP A 216 -3.20 21.06 14.63
N PHE A 217 -2.09 20.45 14.18
CA PHE A 217 -0.89 21.17 13.75
C PHE A 217 -0.81 21.35 12.23
N ILE A 218 -1.77 20.80 11.48
CA ILE A 218 -1.82 20.98 10.03
C ILE A 218 -2.51 22.30 9.73
N GLY A 219 -1.70 23.31 9.39
CA GLY A 219 -2.20 24.59 8.93
C GLY A 219 -2.97 24.46 7.62
N VAL A 220 -4.06 25.22 7.50
CA VAL A 220 -4.82 25.37 6.26
C VAL A 220 -4.61 26.77 5.71
N GLU A 221 -4.58 26.90 4.39
CA GLU A 221 -4.64 28.22 3.76
C GLU A 221 -6.04 28.80 3.93
N GLU A 222 -6.14 29.96 4.57
CA GLU A 222 -7.41 30.64 4.79
C GLU A 222 -7.68 31.65 3.67
N ASP A 223 -8.44 31.23 2.65
CA ASP A 223 -8.82 32.07 1.50
C ASP A 223 -9.56 33.35 1.90
N GLY A 224 -10.24 33.35 3.06
CA GLY A 224 -10.97 34.51 3.58
C GLY A 224 -10.07 35.71 3.83
N LEU A 225 -8.86 35.49 4.36
CA LEU A 225 -7.89 36.57 4.61
C LEU A 225 -7.41 37.22 3.31
N ARG A 226 -7.15 36.40 2.29
CA ARG A 226 -6.73 36.87 0.96
C ARG A 226 -7.80 37.75 0.32
N LEU A 227 -9.06 37.38 0.49
CA LEU A 227 -10.18 38.15 -0.05
C LEU A 227 -10.34 39.52 0.64
N VAL A 228 -10.00 39.63 1.94
CA VAL A 228 -10.02 40.90 2.68
C VAL A 228 -9.03 41.90 2.08
N GLU A 229 -7.80 41.46 1.77
CA GLU A 229 -6.80 42.30 1.10
C GLU A 229 -7.29 42.76 -0.27
N ASP A 230 -7.82 41.83 -1.08
CA ASP A 230 -8.37 42.14 -2.41
C ASP A 230 -9.50 43.18 -2.33
N PHE A 231 -10.44 43.05 -1.38
CA PHE A 231 -11.52 44.02 -1.18
C PHE A 231 -11.01 45.37 -0.70
N HIS A 232 -10.07 45.41 0.25
CA HIS A 232 -9.51 46.66 0.77
C HIS A 232 -8.73 47.43 -0.30
N SER A 233 -8.00 46.73 -1.17
CA SER A 233 -7.29 47.36 -2.29
C SER A 233 -8.21 47.79 -3.42
N LEU A 234 -9.28 47.02 -3.71
CA LEU A 234 -10.17 47.29 -4.84
C LEU A 234 -11.24 48.36 -4.53
N ALA A 235 -11.76 48.41 -3.30
CA ALA A 235 -12.89 49.27 -2.96
C ALA A 235 -12.63 50.79 -3.18
N PRO A 236 -11.46 51.36 -2.82
CA PRO A 236 -11.16 52.76 -3.12
C PRO A 236 -11.11 53.04 -4.63
N LEU A 237 -10.46 52.15 -5.40
CA LEU A 237 -10.34 52.25 -6.85
C LEU A 237 -11.71 52.16 -7.55
N MET A 238 -12.62 51.35 -7.00
CA MET A 238 -14.00 51.27 -7.49
C MET A 238 -14.79 52.56 -7.23
N ALA A 239 -14.52 53.26 -6.12
CA ALA A 239 -15.15 54.53 -5.79
C ALA A 239 -14.72 55.68 -6.73
N GLU A 240 -13.50 55.61 -7.28
CA GLU A 240 -13.00 56.58 -8.26
C GLU A 240 -13.50 56.38 -9.70
N LEU A 241 -14.20 55.27 -9.96
CA LEU A 241 -14.80 55.06 -11.27
C LEU A 241 -15.97 56.02 -11.49
N SER A 242 -16.14 56.43 -12.75
CA SER A 242 -17.34 57.12 -13.16
C SER A 242 -18.57 56.24 -12.91
N GLU A 243 -19.73 56.87 -12.67
CA GLU A 243 -21.00 56.14 -12.47
C GLU A 243 -21.25 55.12 -13.58
N ARG A 244 -20.97 55.52 -14.83
CA ARG A 244 -21.10 54.67 -16.01
C ARG A 244 -20.14 53.47 -15.98
N ASP A 245 -18.88 53.68 -15.63
CA ASP A 245 -17.90 52.58 -15.57
C ASP A 245 -18.22 51.62 -14.42
N ARG A 246 -18.67 52.14 -13.26
CA ARG A 246 -19.13 51.32 -12.13
C ARG A 246 -20.34 50.47 -12.50
N GLN A 247 -21.31 51.05 -13.21
CA GLN A 247 -22.49 50.35 -13.70
C GLN A 247 -22.12 49.23 -14.69
N ILE A 248 -21.16 49.47 -15.59
CA ILE A 248 -20.65 48.46 -16.52
C ILE A 248 -20.03 47.28 -15.77
N ILE A 249 -19.22 47.55 -14.75
CA ILE A 249 -18.58 46.51 -13.92
C ILE A 249 -19.63 45.75 -13.09
N HIS A 250 -20.60 46.44 -12.50
CA HIS A 250 -21.68 45.82 -11.75
C HIS A 250 -22.50 44.86 -12.62
N MET A 251 -22.95 45.31 -13.79
CA MET A 251 -23.68 44.45 -14.73
C MET A 251 -22.83 43.25 -15.16
N ARG A 252 -21.51 43.43 -15.34
CA ARG A 252 -20.64 42.36 -15.80
C ARG A 252 -20.33 41.30 -14.73
N PHE A 253 -20.03 41.72 -13.51
CA PHE A 253 -19.45 40.85 -12.47
C PHE A 253 -20.39 40.55 -11.30
N VAL A 254 -21.49 41.28 -11.16
CA VAL A 254 -22.52 41.03 -10.12
C VAL A 254 -23.80 40.49 -10.74
N GLU A 255 -24.26 41.08 -11.85
CA GLU A 255 -25.44 40.60 -12.58
C GLU A 255 -25.11 39.53 -13.64
N GLU A 256 -23.83 39.22 -13.84
CA GLU A 256 -23.31 38.25 -14.82
C GLU A 256 -23.76 38.50 -16.28
N ALA A 257 -24.12 39.75 -16.63
CA ALA A 257 -24.59 40.10 -17.96
C ALA A 257 -23.48 39.94 -19.02
N THR A 258 -23.89 39.47 -20.20
CA THR A 258 -23.01 39.40 -21.37
C THR A 258 -22.71 40.81 -21.90
N GLN A 259 -21.58 40.94 -22.60
CA GLN A 259 -21.19 42.23 -23.20
C GLN A 259 -22.21 42.71 -24.26
N ALA A 260 -22.97 41.80 -24.85
CA ALA A 260 -24.06 42.13 -25.78
C ALA A 260 -25.25 42.74 -25.02
N GLU A 261 -25.71 42.10 -23.94
CA GLU A 261 -26.81 42.61 -23.10
C GLU A 261 -26.45 43.96 -22.44
N ILE A 262 -25.21 44.12 -21.99
CA ILE A 262 -24.71 45.41 -21.49
C ILE A 262 -24.74 46.47 -22.60
N GLY A 263 -24.38 46.08 -23.83
CA GLY A 263 -24.42 46.96 -25.00
C GLY A 263 -25.83 47.42 -25.34
N GLU A 264 -26.80 46.50 -25.31
CA GLU A 264 -28.22 46.80 -25.51
C GLU A 264 -28.76 47.77 -24.47
N ARG A 265 -28.47 47.54 -23.17
CA ARG A 265 -28.89 48.43 -22.07
C ARG A 265 -28.27 49.83 -22.16
N LEU A 266 -27.05 49.95 -22.67
CA LEU A 266 -26.32 51.21 -22.78
C LEU A 266 -26.43 51.89 -24.16
N GLY A 267 -27.16 51.29 -25.10
CA GLY A 267 -27.30 51.80 -26.47
C GLY A 267 -25.99 51.83 -27.27
N CYS A 268 -25.09 50.87 -27.07
CA CYS A 268 -23.80 50.80 -27.74
C CYS A 268 -23.44 49.36 -28.18
N SER A 269 -22.49 49.24 -29.12
CA SER A 269 -22.09 47.91 -29.62
C SER A 269 -21.36 47.07 -28.55
N GLN A 270 -21.52 45.74 -28.61
CA GLN A 270 -20.78 44.79 -27.77
C GLN A 270 -19.26 45.03 -27.80
N MET A 271 -18.70 45.34 -28.98
CA MET A 271 -17.27 45.61 -29.11
C MET A 271 -16.84 46.88 -28.37
N HIS A 272 -17.72 47.90 -28.32
CA HIS A 272 -17.49 49.10 -27.53
C HIS A 272 -17.47 48.76 -26.03
N VAL A 273 -18.44 47.98 -25.54
CA VAL A 273 -18.49 47.49 -24.16
C VAL A 273 -17.23 46.70 -23.79
N SER A 274 -16.78 45.80 -24.67
CA SER A 274 -15.53 45.05 -24.44
C SER A 274 -14.32 45.98 -24.26
N ARG A 275 -14.19 47.02 -25.08
CA ARG A 275 -13.11 48.02 -24.94
C ARG A 275 -13.22 48.80 -23.63
N LEU A 276 -14.43 49.18 -23.23
CA LEU A 276 -14.68 49.85 -21.95
C LEU A 276 -14.28 48.96 -20.77
N ILE A 277 -14.76 47.72 -20.71
CA ILE A 277 -14.41 46.76 -19.65
C ILE A 277 -12.90 46.54 -19.60
N LYS A 278 -12.25 46.32 -20.74
CA LYS A 278 -10.79 46.13 -20.78
C LYS A 278 -10.06 47.33 -20.20
N ARG A 279 -10.44 48.55 -20.61
CA ARG A 279 -9.85 49.79 -20.09
C ARG A 279 -10.06 49.95 -18.58
N ILE A 280 -11.26 49.67 -18.08
CA ILE A 280 -11.58 49.75 -16.66
C ILE A 280 -10.74 48.74 -15.87
N ILE A 281 -10.69 47.48 -16.30
CA ILE A 281 -9.88 46.43 -15.65
C ILE A 281 -8.39 46.78 -15.67
N THR A 282 -7.86 47.31 -16.78
CA THR A 282 -6.46 47.76 -16.85
C THR A 282 -6.19 48.85 -15.81
N ARG A 283 -7.07 49.87 -15.71
CA ARG A 283 -6.93 50.93 -14.70
C ARG A 283 -6.97 50.39 -13.27
N LEU A 284 -7.91 49.50 -12.96
CA LEU A 284 -8.03 48.89 -11.63
C LEU A 284 -6.78 48.05 -11.30
N ARG A 285 -6.27 47.28 -12.26
CA ARG A 285 -5.04 46.50 -12.10
C ARG A 285 -3.82 47.38 -11.87
N GLU A 286 -3.68 48.46 -12.62
CA GLU A 286 -2.58 49.42 -12.45
C GLU A 286 -2.66 50.09 -11.07
N GLY A 287 -3.85 50.44 -10.59
CA GLY A 287 -4.05 50.97 -9.23
C GLY A 287 -3.66 49.96 -8.14
N MET A 288 -4.08 48.70 -8.28
CA MET A 288 -3.74 47.64 -7.32
C MET A 288 -2.24 47.30 -7.29
N LEU A 289 -1.53 47.46 -8.42
CA LEU A 289 -0.08 47.22 -8.51
C LEU A 289 0.77 48.47 -8.22
N GLY A 290 0.17 49.66 -8.28
CA GLY A 290 0.85 50.96 -8.23
C GLY A 290 1.10 51.52 -6.82
N GLU A 291 0.45 51.00 -5.79
CA GLU A 291 0.57 51.48 -4.40
C GLU A 291 1.43 50.60 -3.47
N LEU A 292 2.25 49.70 -4.01
CA LEU A 292 3.32 49.02 -3.25
C LEU A 292 4.61 49.86 -3.10
N GLY A 293 4.53 51.17 -3.35
CA GLY A 293 5.69 52.07 -3.48
C GLY A 293 5.77 53.24 -2.50
N CYS A 294 4.87 53.39 -1.53
CA CYS A 294 4.92 54.47 -0.53
C CYS A 294 4.29 54.07 0.81
N ALA A 295 5.03 53.30 1.61
CA ALA A 295 5.09 53.38 3.07
C ALA A 295 6.29 52.55 3.57
#